data_AF-Q7WXD0-F1
#
_entry.id   AF-Q7WXD0-F1
#
_cell.length_a   1.000
_cell.length_b   1.000
_cell.length_c   1.000
_cell.angle_alpha   90.00
_cell.angle_beta   90.00
_cell.angle_gamma   90.00
#
_symmetry.space_group_name_H-M   'P 1'
#
loop_
_entity.id
_entity.type
_entity.pdbx_description
1 polymer ?
#
loop_
_entity_poly.entity_id
_entity_poly.type
_entity_poly.pdbx_seq_one_letter_code
_entity_poly.pdbx_strand_id
1 'polypeptide(L)'
;MKPTVLLILAHPDKRGFGGALAEAYVKPLQAQGCDVEVLHLPAMEFDATPAGRPPELEADLVRARAAIQRAVTSHSFTLPGSGRCQPGSKGSSSASSATTSPSSSSRNRCSRSRS
;
A
#
# COMPACT_ATOMS: atom_id res chain seq x y z
N MET A 1 -1.53 -12.68 -19.39
CA MET A 1 -1.81 -11.24 -19.60
C MET A 1 -0.86 -10.46 -18.69
N LYS A 2 -0.33 -9.33 -19.16
CA LYS A 2 0.55 -8.47 -18.34
C LYS A 2 -0.33 -7.65 -17.37
N PRO A 3 0.00 -7.54 -16.08
CA PRO A 3 -0.76 -6.72 -15.15
C PRO A 3 -0.59 -5.24 -15.51
N THR A 4 -1.69 -4.47 -15.46
CA THR A 4 -1.68 -3.03 -15.68
C THR A 4 -1.78 -2.31 -14.34
N VAL A 5 -0.81 -1.44 -14.05
CA VAL A 5 -0.73 -0.66 -12.81
C VAL A 5 -0.93 0.82 -13.15
N LEU A 6 -1.93 1.43 -12.53
CA LEU A 6 -2.12 2.87 -12.57
C LEU A 6 -1.60 3.49 -11.26
N LEU A 7 -0.59 4.35 -11.36
CA LEU A 7 -0.02 5.07 -10.24
C LEU A 7 -0.52 6.52 -10.25
N ILE A 8 -1.27 6.91 -9.21
CA ILE A 8 -1.86 8.25 -9.10
C ILE A 8 -0.95 9.11 -8.23
N LEU A 9 -0.34 10.13 -8.84
CA LEU A 9 0.49 11.12 -8.15
C LEU A 9 -0.35 12.38 -7.88
N ALA A 10 -0.74 12.57 -6.61
CA ALA A 10 -1.53 13.71 -6.16
C ALA A 10 -0.67 14.92 -5.72
N HIS A 11 0.66 14.82 -5.77
CA HIS A 11 1.54 15.88 -5.30
C HIS A 11 1.81 16.91 -6.40
N PRO A 12 1.71 18.24 -6.14
CA PRO A 12 1.90 19.29 -7.15
C PRO A 12 3.28 19.34 -7.81
N ASP A 13 4.31 18.80 -7.16
CA ASP A 13 5.68 18.85 -7.66
C ASP A 13 6.16 17.43 -7.96
N LYS A 14 6.48 17.20 -9.24
CA LYS A 14 7.04 15.93 -9.73
C LYS A 14 8.49 15.74 -9.33
N ARG A 15 9.20 16.80 -8.93
CA ARG A 15 10.62 16.74 -8.53
C ARG A 15 10.79 16.59 -7.02
N GLY A 16 9.70 16.71 -6.26
CA GLY A 16 9.67 16.46 -4.83
C GLY A 16 9.77 14.96 -4.50
N PHE A 17 9.77 14.66 -3.20
CA PHE A 17 9.85 13.29 -2.68
C PHE A 17 8.79 12.36 -3.28
N GLY A 18 7.55 12.84 -3.45
CA GLY A 18 6.46 12.04 -4.02
C GLY A 18 6.71 11.61 -5.47
N GLY A 19 7.33 12.47 -6.27
CA GLY A 19 7.71 12.13 -7.65
C GLY A 19 8.90 11.17 -7.71
N ALA A 20 9.92 11.38 -6.88
CA ALA A 20 11.04 10.44 -6.75
C ALA A 20 10.57 9.05 -6.30
N LEU A 21 9.60 8.99 -5.38
CA LEU A 21 8.98 7.75 -4.93
C LEU A 21 8.19 7.08 -6.06
N ALA A 22 7.39 7.84 -6.81
CA ALA A 22 6.66 7.32 -7.96
C ALA A 22 7.61 6.68 -9.00
N GLU A 23 8.72 7.35 -9.33
CA GLU A 23 9.74 6.79 -10.22
C GLU A 23 10.38 5.51 -9.68
N ALA A 24 10.63 5.47 -8.36
CA ALA A 24 11.18 4.29 -7.70
C ALA A 24 10.23 3.08 -7.73
N TYR A 25 8.91 3.30 -7.80
CA TYR A 25 7.92 2.24 -8.02
C TYR A 25 7.79 1.83 -9.49
N VAL A 26 7.83 2.79 -10.41
CA VAL A 26 7.65 2.53 -11.86
C VAL A 26 8.78 1.66 -12.41
N LYS A 27 10.03 1.98 -12.09
CA LYS A 27 11.22 1.27 -12.62
C LYS A 27 11.19 -0.25 -12.40
N PRO A 28 11.01 -0.77 -11.16
CA PRO A 28 10.97 -2.22 -10.92
C PRO A 28 9.72 -2.88 -11.50
N LEU A 29 8.56 -2.20 -11.51
CA LEU A 29 7.33 -2.74 -12.09
C LEU A 29 7.45 -2.93 -13.61
N GLN A 30 8.02 -1.95 -14.31
CA GLN A 30 8.31 -2.07 -15.73
C GLN A 30 9.34 -3.17 -16.01
N ALA A 31 10.38 -3.29 -15.17
CA ALA A 31 11.37 -4.37 -15.29
C ALA A 31 10.77 -5.77 -15.11
N GLN A 32 9.68 -5.89 -14.33
CA GLN A 32 8.92 -7.14 -14.17
C GLN A 32 7.92 -7.38 -15.32
N GLY A 33 7.86 -6.50 -16.32
CA GLY A 33 6.97 -6.63 -17.47
C GLY A 33 5.53 -6.17 -17.21
N CYS A 34 5.29 -5.44 -16.12
CA CYS A 34 4.02 -4.78 -15.85
C CYS A 34 3.86 -3.57 -16.78
N ASP A 35 2.63 -3.30 -17.21
CA ASP A 35 2.28 -2.08 -17.92
C ASP A 35 1.95 -1.00 -16.90
N VAL A 36 2.75 0.07 -16.81
CA VAL A 36 2.65 1.06 -15.74
C VAL A 36 2.34 2.43 -16.33
N GLU A 37 1.22 3.00 -15.92
CA GLU A 37 0.77 4.34 -16.30
C GLU A 37 0.80 5.25 -15.06
N VAL A 38 1.34 6.46 -15.20
CA VAL A 38 1.39 7.45 -14.10
C VAL A 38 0.44 8.59 -14.41
N LEU A 39 -0.59 8.76 -13.57
CA LEU A 39 -1.54 9.86 -13.65
C LEU A 39 -1.17 10.94 -12.63
N HIS A 40 -0.76 12.11 -13.12
CA HIS A 40 -0.41 13.26 -12.27
C HIS A 40 -1.61 14.19 -12.12
N LEU A 41 -2.31 14.12 -10.99
CA LEU A 41 -3.55 14.89 -10.76
C LEU A 41 -3.35 16.40 -10.93
N PRO A 42 -2.26 17.02 -10.43
CA PRO A 42 -2.06 18.46 -10.54
C PRO A 42 -1.72 18.95 -11.96
N ALA A 43 -1.47 18.04 -12.90
CA ALA A 43 -1.33 18.40 -14.32
C ALA A 43 -2.62 18.18 -15.11
N MET A 44 -3.70 17.71 -14.47
CA MET A 44 -5.00 17.63 -15.12
C MET A 44 -5.71 18.98 -15.02
N GLU A 45 -6.45 19.35 -16.06
CA GLU A 45 -7.12 20.65 -16.13
C GLU A 45 -8.51 20.66 -15.48
N PHE A 46 -8.94 19.55 -14.86
CA PHE A 46 -10.30 19.42 -14.36
C PHE A 46 -10.59 20.29 -13.14
N ASP A 47 -11.82 20.82 -13.08
CA ASP A 47 -12.28 21.56 -11.91
C ASP A 47 -12.77 20.59 -10.84
N ALA A 48 -12.04 20.53 -9.72
CA ALA A 48 -12.39 19.70 -8.57
C ALA A 48 -13.50 20.31 -7.70
N THR A 49 -14.01 21.49 -8.05
CA THR A 49 -15.07 22.16 -7.29
C THR A 49 -16.39 21.41 -7.47
N PRO A 50 -17.05 20.98 -6.37
CA PRO A 50 -18.31 20.27 -6.47
C PRO A 50 -19.42 21.21 -6.97
N ALA A 51 -19.72 21.14 -8.27
CA ALA A 51 -20.92 21.74 -8.84
C ALA A 51 -22.12 20.84 -8.52
N GLY A 52 -23.19 21.41 -7.97
CA GLY A 52 -24.35 20.66 -7.45
C GLY A 52 -25.02 19.70 -8.45
N ARG A 53 -24.82 19.88 -9.76
CA ARG A 53 -25.13 18.90 -10.80
C ARG A 53 -23.84 18.53 -11.52
N PRO A 54 -23.50 17.23 -11.68
CA PRO A 54 -22.32 16.85 -12.43
C PRO A 54 -22.48 17.30 -13.89
N PRO A 55 -21.57 18.16 -14.40
CA PRO A 55 -21.55 18.50 -15.82
C PRO A 55 -21.15 17.30 -16.66
N GLU A 56 -21.14 17.46 -17.99
CA GLU A 56 -20.54 16.47 -18.88
C GLU A 56 -19.07 16.21 -18.47
N LEU A 57 -18.65 14.95 -18.54
CA LEU A 57 -17.33 14.57 -18.08
C LEU A 57 -16.26 15.23 -18.95
N GLU A 58 -15.37 15.99 -18.32
CA GLU A 58 -14.26 16.62 -19.02
C GLU A 58 -13.33 15.59 -19.67
N ALA A 59 -12.65 15.97 -20.75
CA ALA A 59 -11.80 15.06 -21.52
C ALA A 59 -10.73 14.38 -20.65
N ASP A 60 -10.16 15.11 -19.70
CA ASP A 60 -9.15 14.61 -18.76
C ASP A 60 -9.72 13.54 -17.82
N LEU A 61 -10.96 13.73 -17.36
CA LEU A 61 -11.67 12.77 -16.53
C LEU A 61 -12.07 11.52 -17.32
N VAL A 62 -12.39 11.65 -18.60
CA VAL A 62 -12.62 10.51 -19.50
C VAL A 62 -11.35 9.69 -19.65
N ARG A 63 -10.19 10.34 -19.86
CA ARG A 63 -8.88 9.65 -19.93
C ARG A 63 -8.56 8.94 -18.62
N ALA A 64 -8.74 9.61 -17.48
CA ALA A 64 -8.52 9.03 -16.16
C ALA A 64 -9.44 7.81 -15.91
N ARG A 65 -10.72 7.91 -16.26
CA ARG A 65 -11.68 6.78 -16.16
C ARG A 65 -11.23 5.59 -17.01
N ALA A 66 -10.79 5.82 -18.25
CA ALA A 66 -10.31 4.75 -19.11
C ALA A 66 -9.06 4.07 -18.53
N ALA A 67 -8.14 4.84 -17.94
CA ALA A 67 -6.96 4.30 -17.26
C ALA A 67 -7.32 3.44 -16.05
N ILE A 68 -8.27 3.90 -15.22
CA ILE A 68 -8.78 3.14 -14.08
C ILE A 68 -9.42 1.83 -14.54
N GLN A 69 -10.23 1.86 -15.59
CA GLN A 69 -10.87 0.67 -16.14
C GLN A 69 -9.84 -0.36 -16.62
N ARG A 70 -8.80 0.07 -17.35
CA ARG A 70 -7.71 -0.82 -17.77
C ARG A 70 -7.03 -1.51 -16.58
N ALA A 71 -6.70 -0.75 -15.53
CA ALA A 71 -6.07 -1.28 -14.33
C ALA A 71 -6.98 -2.30 -13.62
N VAL A 72 -8.27 -1.99 -13.46
CA VAL A 72 -9.25 -2.87 -12.79
C VAL A 72 -9.49 -4.16 -13.57
N THR A 73 -9.68 -4.09 -14.89
CA THR A 73 -9.96 -5.28 -15.71
C THR A 73 -8.78 -6.23 -15.80
N SER A 74 -7.55 -5.72 -15.61
CA SER A 74 -6.33 -6.55 -15.60
C SER A 74 -6.17 -7.43 -14.34
N HIS A 75 -6.99 -7.22 -13.31
CA HIS A 75 -6.99 -8.02 -12.07
C HIS A 75 -8.38 -8.60 -11.80
N SER A 76 -8.62 -9.84 -12.22
CA SER A 76 -9.51 -10.73 -11.46
C SER A 76 -8.81 -11.08 -10.14
N PHE A 77 -8.79 -10.13 -9.21
CA PHE A 77 -8.23 -10.31 -7.87
C PHE A 77 -9.27 -10.99 -6.99
N THR A 78 -9.16 -12.30 -6.87
CA THR A 78 -9.91 -13.07 -5.86
C THR A 78 -9.36 -12.68 -4.48
N LEU A 79 -10.12 -11.90 -3.72
CA LEU A 79 -9.80 -11.60 -2.33
C LEU A 79 -9.66 -12.92 -1.55
N PRO A 80 -8.48 -13.22 -0.96
CA PRO A 80 -8.37 -14.38 -0.08
C PRO A 80 -9.15 -14.10 1.21
N GLY A 81 -10.25 -14.84 1.39
CA GLY A 81 -10.84 -15.15 2.69
C GLY A 81 -11.21 -13.95 3.56
N SER A 82 -12.41 -13.40 3.37
CA SER A 82 -13.16 -12.80 4.47
C SER A 82 -13.49 -13.88 5.49
N GLY A 83 -12.51 -14.26 6.32
CA GLY A 83 -12.72 -15.06 7.51
C GLY A 83 -13.70 -14.31 8.39
N ARG A 84 -14.95 -14.78 8.42
CA ARG A 84 -15.96 -14.31 9.36
C ARG A 84 -15.40 -14.51 10.76
N CYS A 85 -15.07 -13.42 11.45
CA CYS A 85 -14.90 -13.43 12.90
C CYS A 85 -16.22 -13.88 13.51
N GLN A 86 -16.30 -15.14 13.95
CA GLN A 86 -17.41 -15.57 14.79
C GLN A 86 -17.21 -15.02 16.21
N PRO A 87 -18.20 -14.34 16.79
CA PRO A 87 -18.13 -13.89 18.17
C PRO A 87 -18.42 -15.06 19.13
N GLY A 88 -17.41 -15.40 19.94
CA GLY A 88 -17.56 -15.83 21.33
C GLY A 88 -18.36 -17.10 21.65
N SER A 89 -17.69 -18.25 21.70
CA SER A 89 -18.11 -19.36 22.56
C SER A 89 -17.35 -19.29 23.90
N LYS A 90 -18.09 -19.02 24.98
CA LYS A 90 -17.64 -19.14 26.38
C LYS A 90 -17.40 -20.62 26.75
N GLY A 91 -16.47 -20.83 27.70
CA GLY A 91 -16.27 -22.08 28.43
C GLY A 91 -14.90 -22.70 28.16
N SER A 92 -14.12 -23.19 29.11
CA SER A 92 -14.19 -23.26 30.57
C SER A 92 -12.92 -24.04 30.99
N SER A 93 -12.20 -23.58 32.02
CA SER A 93 -11.26 -24.36 32.84
C SER A 93 -9.99 -24.87 32.12
N SER A 94 -8.78 -24.83 32.67
CA SER A 94 -8.36 -25.14 34.05
C SER A 94 -7.06 -24.43 34.39
N ALA A 95 -7.02 -23.82 35.57
CA ALA A 95 -5.79 -23.41 36.24
C ALA A 95 -4.99 -24.65 36.66
N SER A 96 -3.68 -24.63 36.43
CA SER A 96 -2.73 -25.46 37.17
C SER A 96 -1.40 -24.71 37.26
N SER A 97 -1.04 -24.52 38.52
CA SER A 97 0.10 -23.83 39.12
C SER A 97 1.46 -24.43 38.79
N ALA A 98 2.47 -23.57 38.64
CA ALA A 98 3.83 -23.89 39.06
C ALA A 98 4.61 -22.60 39.41
N THR A 99 4.88 -22.49 40.70
CA THR A 99 5.67 -21.49 41.41
C THR A 99 7.16 -21.63 41.08
N THR A 100 7.96 -20.68 41.58
CA THR A 100 9.43 -20.71 41.87
C THR A 100 10.41 -20.12 40.82
N SER A 101 10.71 -18.82 40.96
CA SER A 101 12.08 -18.24 40.84
C SER A 101 12.93 -18.67 42.06
N PRO A 102 14.26 -18.42 42.22
CA PRO A 102 15.16 -17.53 41.46
C PRO A 102 16.63 -18.04 41.21
N SER A 103 17.41 -17.18 40.53
CA SER A 103 18.87 -16.93 40.66
C SER A 103 19.91 -18.05 40.43
N SER A 104 20.86 -17.80 39.51
CA SER A 104 22.31 -17.64 39.77
C SER A 104 23.08 -17.60 38.43
N SER A 105 23.77 -16.49 38.16
CA SER A 105 25.25 -16.37 38.20
C SER A 105 25.97 -16.98 36.99
N SER A 106 26.64 -16.14 36.18
CA SER A 106 28.11 -15.95 36.29
C SER A 106 28.74 -15.37 35.01
N ARG A 107 29.31 -14.16 35.15
CA ARG A 107 30.63 -13.67 34.66
C ARG A 107 31.08 -13.97 33.21
N ASN A 108 31.31 -12.90 32.44
CA ASN A 108 32.67 -12.46 32.01
C ASN A 108 32.55 -11.11 31.27
N ARG A 109 32.94 -9.99 31.88
CA ARG A 109 34.30 -9.40 31.99
C ARG A 109 34.75 -8.65 30.72
N CYS A 110 34.50 -7.35 30.78
CA CYS A 110 35.31 -6.22 30.36
C CYS A 110 36.74 -6.51 29.80
N SER A 111 37.09 -5.80 28.71
CA SER A 111 38.22 -4.87 28.58
C SER A 111 39.21 -5.09 27.42
N ARG A 112 39.67 -3.93 26.90
CA ARG A 112 40.87 -3.65 26.08
C ARG A 112 40.81 -3.98 24.58
N SER A 113 41.44 -3.22 23.68
CA SER A 113 42.13 -1.92 23.73
C SER A 113 42.47 -1.51 22.29
N ARG A 114 42.57 -0.20 22.07
CA ARG A 114 43.33 0.55 21.05
C ARG A 114 44.28 -0.25 20.14
N SER A 115 44.28 0.13 18.87
CA SER A 115 45.49 0.52 18.13
C SER A 115 45.15 1.74 17.27
#